data_AF-A0A9D8ZYQ2-F1
#
_entry.id   AF-A0A9D8ZYQ2-F1
#
_cell.length_a   1.000
_cell.length_b   1.000
_cell.length_c   1.000
_cell.angle_alpha   90.00
_cell.angle_beta   90.00
_cell.angle_gamma   90.00
#
_symmetry.space_group_name_H-M   'P 1'
#
loop_
_entity.id
_entity.type
_entity.pdbx_description
1 polymer ?
#
loop_
_entity_poly.entity_id
_entity_poly.type
_entity_poly.pdbx_seq_one_letter_code
_entity_poly.pdbx_strand_id
1 'polypeptide(L)'
;MTIDELRIALDTYLGPLLSAQILPGTVSCRANSRRVAALEPCKTAIKAHEKDVERIVLYRQPGFTPEELEITKDFVEELVAIHDAAAPQYRAELFTFLPSRAIARHLGGLDAVSQILRQFEIWSARTYEGGAITSSIGIDPDANGHGSNLNEIFDQDFSAVISNGFDTLLVVTPDCEVSGSGQLTANQIGLDYVPYRLNAIADWASGERIALVLNRLGEQMIFRNKRLVFAKRRGEWQFYAHEMYLRQLQPPQNRALREAIYQSCLDISFARTGGCIIVIRSGSIDEVGALVSDHDLLEGRNPSIKAKTIQAMVGGKLQDLDRRLRQELLALDGAMVLDHTGNIVAAGAIISVPGGSEGGGRTAAAKKGSGLGLGVKISEDGGITVYKEERRIFVA
;
A
#
# COMPACT_ATOMS: atom_id res chain seq x y z
N MET A 1 -13.58 -20.48 -20.40
CA MET A 1 -13.64 -19.05 -20.05
C MET A 1 -13.76 -18.26 -21.33
N THR A 2 -14.77 -17.40 -21.42
CA THR A 2 -14.92 -16.49 -22.56
C THR A 2 -13.99 -15.29 -22.41
N ILE A 3 -13.79 -14.52 -23.47
CA ILE A 3 -12.95 -13.31 -23.40
C ILE A 3 -13.59 -12.23 -22.53
N ASP A 4 -14.92 -12.13 -22.51
CA ASP A 4 -15.64 -11.17 -21.67
C ASP A 4 -15.56 -11.54 -20.20
N GLU A 5 -15.68 -12.84 -19.87
CA GLU A 5 -15.50 -13.35 -18.51
C GLU A 5 -14.07 -13.08 -18.01
N LEU A 6 -13.06 -13.33 -18.85
CA LEU A 6 -11.67 -12.97 -18.54
C LEU A 6 -11.55 -11.46 -18.31
N ARG A 7 -12.14 -10.62 -19.18
CA ARG A 7 -12.08 -9.16 -19.04
C ARG A 7 -12.65 -8.69 -17.71
N ILE A 8 -13.83 -9.19 -17.34
CA ILE A 8 -14.49 -8.85 -16.09
C ILE A 8 -13.64 -9.27 -14.89
N ALA A 9 -13.08 -10.49 -14.90
CA ALA A 9 -12.22 -10.95 -13.81
C ALA A 9 -10.94 -10.12 -13.69
N LEU A 10 -10.31 -9.76 -14.81
CA LEU A 10 -9.11 -8.92 -14.82
C LEU A 10 -9.42 -7.51 -14.33
N ASP A 11 -10.50 -6.90 -14.80
CA ASP A 11 -10.89 -5.53 -14.42
C ASP A 11 -11.30 -5.44 -12.94
N THR A 12 -12.08 -6.41 -12.46
CA THR A 12 -12.61 -6.42 -11.10
C THR A 12 -11.54 -6.74 -10.04
N TYR A 13 -10.60 -7.64 -10.35
CA TYR A 13 -9.73 -8.22 -9.33
C TYR A 13 -8.23 -8.00 -9.58
N LEU A 14 -7.76 -8.11 -10.82
CA LEU A 14 -6.32 -7.92 -11.12
C LEU A 14 -5.94 -6.45 -11.29
N GLY A 15 -6.83 -5.66 -11.91
CA GLY A 15 -6.67 -4.22 -12.10
C GLY A 15 -6.40 -3.50 -10.78
N PRO A 16 -7.27 -3.63 -9.76
CA PRO A 16 -7.03 -3.08 -8.42
C PRO A 16 -5.75 -3.63 -7.78
N LEU A 17 -5.54 -4.96 -7.84
CA LEU A 17 -4.35 -5.61 -7.27
C LEU A 17 -3.04 -5.01 -7.78
N LEU A 18 -2.98 -4.66 -9.07
CA LEU A 18 -1.78 -4.10 -9.69
C LEU A 18 -1.86 -2.60 -9.93
N SER A 19 -2.92 -1.91 -9.51
CA SER A 19 -3.17 -0.51 -9.92
C SER A 19 -3.04 -0.31 -11.45
N ALA A 20 -3.55 -1.28 -12.22
CA ALA A 20 -3.49 -1.34 -13.67
C ALA A 20 -4.87 -1.14 -14.29
N GLN A 21 -4.90 -0.67 -15.54
CA GLN A 21 -6.13 -0.47 -16.30
C GLN A 21 -6.24 -1.52 -17.40
N ILE A 22 -7.44 -2.04 -17.62
CA ILE A 22 -7.71 -2.92 -18.76
C ILE A 22 -8.02 -2.05 -19.99
N LEU A 23 -7.23 -2.19 -21.05
CA LEU A 23 -7.46 -1.43 -22.28
C LEU A 23 -8.63 -2.02 -23.09
N PRO A 24 -9.38 -1.17 -23.82
CA PRO A 24 -10.42 -1.64 -24.73
C PRO A 24 -9.82 -2.45 -25.88
N GLY A 25 -10.56 -3.46 -26.34
CA GLY A 25 -10.17 -4.32 -27.47
C GLY A 25 -9.17 -5.43 -27.13
N THR A 26 -8.67 -6.08 -28.16
CA THR A 26 -7.77 -7.24 -28.08
C THR A 26 -6.54 -7.02 -28.97
N VAL A 27 -5.48 -7.78 -28.70
CA VAL A 27 -4.33 -7.89 -29.60
C VAL A 27 -4.15 -9.33 -30.05
N SER A 28 -3.79 -9.53 -31.32
CA SER A 28 -3.53 -10.86 -31.86
C SER A 28 -2.21 -11.44 -31.37
N CYS A 29 -2.14 -12.76 -31.21
CA CYS A 29 -0.93 -13.48 -30.86
C CYS A 29 -0.88 -14.87 -31.52
N ARG A 30 0.30 -15.51 -31.49
CA ARG A 30 0.43 -16.90 -31.98
C ARG A 30 -0.17 -17.87 -30.97
N ALA A 31 -0.78 -18.95 -31.43
CA ALA A 31 -1.36 -19.99 -30.58
C ALA A 31 -0.34 -20.52 -29.55
N ASN A 32 0.92 -20.75 -29.91
CA ASN A 32 1.94 -21.26 -28.98
C ASN A 32 2.53 -20.20 -28.02
N SER A 33 2.03 -18.96 -28.03
CA SER A 33 2.54 -17.91 -27.14
C SER A 33 2.10 -18.17 -25.69
N ARG A 34 2.91 -17.73 -24.71
CA ARG A 34 2.56 -17.80 -23.26
C ARG A 34 1.21 -17.14 -22.96
N ARG A 35 0.53 -17.56 -21.89
CA ARG A 35 -0.75 -16.94 -21.47
C ARG A 35 -0.57 -15.48 -21.08
N VAL A 36 0.46 -15.19 -20.30
CA VAL A 36 0.89 -13.83 -19.94
C VAL A 36 2.14 -13.47 -20.73
N ALA A 37 2.16 -12.30 -21.35
CA ALA A 37 3.32 -11.80 -22.09
C ALA A 37 3.44 -10.29 -21.98
N ALA A 38 4.63 -9.81 -21.64
CA ALA A 38 4.98 -8.41 -21.77
C ALA A 38 4.98 -8.02 -23.26
N LEU A 39 4.29 -6.92 -23.60
CA LEU A 39 4.32 -6.34 -24.93
C LEU A 39 5.29 -5.16 -24.99
N GLU A 40 5.16 -4.27 -24.01
CA GLU A 40 5.93 -3.04 -23.83
C GLU A 40 6.11 -2.84 -22.31
N PRO A 41 7.02 -1.96 -21.85
CA PRO A 41 7.19 -1.71 -20.41
C PRO A 41 5.87 -1.40 -19.68
N CYS A 42 4.98 -0.64 -20.31
CA CYS A 42 3.68 -0.25 -19.77
C CYS A 42 2.53 -1.18 -20.12
N LYS A 43 2.75 -2.27 -20.90
CA LYS A 43 1.68 -3.14 -21.39
C LYS A 43 2.02 -4.60 -21.21
N THR A 44 1.14 -5.32 -20.52
CA THR A 44 1.13 -6.80 -20.50
C THR A 44 -0.13 -7.31 -21.15
N ALA A 45 -0.07 -8.49 -21.76
CA ALA A 45 -1.19 -9.08 -22.46
C ALA A 45 -1.48 -10.50 -21.98
N ILE A 46 -2.76 -10.81 -21.82
CA ILE A 46 -3.27 -12.02 -21.18
C ILE A 46 -4.27 -12.71 -22.11
N LYS A 47 -4.16 -14.03 -22.26
CA LYS A 47 -5.18 -14.88 -22.91
C LYS A 47 -5.71 -15.94 -21.95
N ALA A 48 -6.96 -16.34 -22.17
CA ALA A 48 -7.67 -17.29 -21.32
C ALA A 48 -7.10 -18.70 -21.46
N HIS A 49 -6.96 -19.18 -22.70
CA HIS A 49 -6.48 -20.52 -23.01
C HIS A 49 -5.15 -20.48 -23.75
N GLU A 50 -4.41 -21.59 -23.68
CA GLU A 50 -3.15 -21.70 -24.39
C GLU A 50 -3.32 -21.58 -25.89
N LYS A 51 -4.41 -22.08 -26.47
CA LYS A 51 -4.61 -22.04 -27.93
C LYS A 51 -5.20 -20.74 -28.45
N ASP A 52 -5.61 -19.83 -27.58
CA ASP A 52 -6.22 -18.56 -28.00
C ASP A 52 -5.23 -17.70 -28.79
N VAL A 53 -5.77 -17.02 -29.79
CA VAL A 53 -5.05 -16.10 -30.68
C VAL A 53 -5.33 -14.64 -30.37
N GLU A 54 -6.16 -14.35 -29.38
CA GLU A 54 -6.48 -13.00 -28.91
C GLU A 54 -6.07 -12.82 -27.45
N ARG A 55 -5.65 -11.59 -27.10
CA ARG A 55 -5.27 -11.22 -25.74
C ARG A 55 -5.91 -9.91 -25.31
N ILE A 56 -6.25 -9.83 -24.04
CA ILE A 56 -6.60 -8.60 -23.34
C ILE A 56 -5.32 -7.90 -22.90
N VAL A 57 -5.28 -6.58 -23.02
CA VAL A 57 -4.10 -5.78 -22.66
C VAL A 57 -4.35 -5.06 -21.34
N LEU A 58 -3.44 -5.24 -20.38
CA LEU A 58 -3.34 -4.42 -19.19
C LEU A 58 -2.34 -3.31 -19.46
N TYR A 59 -2.66 -2.11 -18.99
CA TYR A 59 -1.83 -0.93 -19.07
C TYR A 59 -1.52 -0.38 -17.68
N ARG A 60 -0.27 0.00 -17.46
CA ARG A 60 0.14 0.70 -16.25
C ARG A 60 1.34 1.61 -16.49
N GLN A 61 1.29 2.81 -15.92
CA GLN A 61 2.41 3.76 -15.88
C GLN A 61 3.08 3.71 -14.48
N PRO A 62 4.42 3.64 -14.38
CA PRO A 62 5.41 3.78 -15.45
C PRO A 62 5.76 2.46 -16.14
N GLY A 63 5.20 1.34 -15.68
CA GLY A 63 5.42 0.02 -16.24
C GLY A 63 5.11 -1.11 -15.25
N PHE A 64 5.28 -2.34 -15.71
CA PHE A 64 5.23 -3.56 -14.90
C PHE A 64 6.65 -3.98 -14.49
N THR A 65 6.84 -4.28 -13.21
CA THR A 65 8.02 -4.94 -12.67
C THR A 65 8.00 -6.44 -12.98
N PRO A 66 9.16 -7.13 -12.93
CA PRO A 66 9.19 -8.58 -13.04
C PRO A 66 8.29 -9.29 -12.02
N GLU A 67 8.25 -8.80 -10.78
CA GLU A 67 7.41 -9.35 -9.70
C GLU A 67 5.92 -9.25 -10.06
N GLU A 68 5.46 -8.13 -10.62
CA GLU A 68 4.07 -7.95 -11.06
C GLU A 68 3.69 -8.84 -12.25
N LEU A 69 4.65 -9.16 -13.12
CA LEU A 69 4.43 -10.12 -14.21
C LEU A 69 4.26 -11.55 -13.66
N GLU A 70 5.02 -11.94 -12.64
CA GLU A 70 4.82 -13.22 -11.96
C GLU A 70 3.50 -13.26 -11.19
N ILE A 71 3.14 -12.19 -10.46
CA ILE A 71 1.81 -12.07 -9.82
C ILE A 71 0.69 -12.20 -10.85
N THR A 72 0.83 -11.56 -12.01
CA THR A 72 -0.14 -11.66 -13.11
C THR A 72 -0.28 -13.11 -13.59
N LYS A 73 0.83 -13.84 -13.69
CA LYS A 73 0.84 -15.25 -14.08
C LYS A 73 0.16 -16.11 -13.04
N ASP A 74 0.53 -15.97 -11.76
CA ASP A 74 -0.07 -16.72 -10.65
C ASP A 74 -1.58 -16.47 -10.55
N PHE A 75 -1.99 -15.23 -10.76
CA PHE A 75 -3.41 -14.85 -10.82
C PHE A 75 -4.16 -15.54 -11.96
N VAL A 76 -3.60 -15.53 -13.17
CA VAL A 76 -4.23 -16.16 -14.34
C VAL A 76 -4.29 -17.69 -14.18
N GLU A 77 -3.29 -18.30 -13.56
CA GLU A 77 -3.30 -19.73 -13.24
C GLU A 77 -4.43 -20.08 -12.25
N GLU A 78 -4.58 -19.32 -11.17
CA GLU A 78 -5.69 -19.53 -10.22
C GLU A 78 -7.06 -19.24 -10.86
N LEU A 79 -7.16 -18.23 -11.72
CA LEU A 79 -8.40 -17.91 -12.43
C LEU A 79 -8.87 -19.10 -13.28
N VAL A 80 -7.95 -19.69 -14.05
CA VAL A 80 -8.24 -20.85 -14.88
C VAL A 80 -8.58 -22.08 -14.01
N ALA A 81 -7.83 -22.31 -12.93
CA ALA A 81 -8.10 -23.42 -12.02
C ALA A 81 -9.51 -23.33 -11.40
N ILE A 82 -9.93 -22.15 -10.94
CA ILE A 82 -11.28 -21.93 -10.40
C ILE A 82 -12.32 -22.10 -11.51
N HIS A 83 -12.10 -21.50 -12.68
CA HIS A 83 -13.02 -21.57 -13.81
C HIS A 83 -13.30 -23.03 -14.22
N ASP A 84 -12.26 -23.86 -14.27
CA ASP A 84 -12.34 -25.25 -14.73
C ASP A 84 -12.94 -26.18 -13.66
N ALA A 85 -12.72 -25.88 -12.38
CA ALA A 85 -13.29 -26.65 -11.27
C ALA A 85 -14.75 -26.26 -10.94
N ALA A 86 -15.17 -25.04 -11.29
CA ALA A 86 -16.47 -24.50 -10.90
C ALA A 86 -17.53 -24.59 -12.00
N ALA A 87 -18.76 -24.95 -11.60
CA ALA A 87 -19.93 -24.82 -12.46
C ALA A 87 -20.17 -23.33 -12.80
N PRO A 88 -20.61 -23.00 -14.04
CA PRO A 88 -20.71 -21.62 -14.52
C PRO A 88 -21.46 -20.66 -13.59
N GLN A 89 -22.55 -21.12 -12.96
CA GLN A 89 -23.38 -20.30 -12.06
C GLN A 89 -22.70 -19.86 -10.76
N TYR A 90 -21.61 -20.53 -10.34
CA TYR A 90 -20.90 -20.23 -9.09
C TYR A 90 -19.59 -19.45 -9.33
N ARG A 91 -19.18 -19.25 -10.59
CA ARG A 91 -17.85 -18.68 -10.89
C ARG A 91 -17.68 -17.26 -10.38
N ALA A 92 -18.67 -16.39 -10.58
CA ALA A 92 -18.60 -15.00 -10.13
C ALA A 92 -18.41 -14.90 -8.60
N GLU A 93 -19.09 -15.75 -7.84
CA GLU A 93 -18.93 -15.83 -6.39
C GLU A 93 -17.53 -16.35 -6.01
N LEU A 94 -17.07 -17.42 -6.67
CA LEU A 94 -15.75 -17.99 -6.38
C LEU A 94 -14.59 -17.07 -6.78
N PHE A 95 -14.76 -16.23 -7.80
CA PHE A 95 -13.76 -15.24 -8.21
C PHE A 95 -13.53 -14.16 -7.15
N THR A 96 -14.44 -13.96 -6.19
CA THR A 96 -14.18 -13.04 -5.06
C THR A 96 -12.98 -13.46 -4.21
N PHE A 97 -12.64 -14.75 -4.20
CA PHE A 97 -11.48 -15.30 -3.47
C PHE A 97 -10.19 -15.31 -4.32
N LEU A 98 -10.29 -14.97 -5.61
CA LEU A 98 -9.19 -15.09 -6.57
C LEU A 98 -7.94 -14.28 -6.16
N PRO A 99 -8.03 -13.01 -5.72
CA PRO A 99 -6.84 -12.28 -5.27
C PRO A 99 -6.11 -12.97 -4.12
N SER A 100 -6.82 -13.42 -3.08
CA SER A 100 -6.19 -14.07 -1.92
C SER A 100 -5.52 -15.39 -2.32
N ARG A 101 -6.12 -16.17 -3.22
CA ARG A 101 -5.54 -17.41 -3.75
C ARG A 101 -4.30 -17.15 -4.61
N ALA A 102 -4.37 -16.15 -5.50
CA ALA A 102 -3.25 -15.75 -6.33
C ALA A 102 -2.06 -15.27 -5.49
N ILE A 103 -2.33 -14.50 -4.42
CA ILE A 103 -1.32 -14.06 -3.46
C ILE A 103 -0.70 -15.25 -2.73
N ALA A 104 -1.50 -16.20 -2.24
CA ALA A 104 -0.98 -17.39 -1.57
C ALA A 104 -0.09 -18.22 -2.50
N ARG A 105 -0.49 -18.42 -3.76
CA ARG A 105 0.32 -19.07 -4.79
C ARG A 105 1.64 -18.34 -5.02
N HIS A 106 1.58 -17.03 -5.20
CA HIS A 106 2.75 -16.18 -5.41
C HIS A 106 3.75 -16.23 -4.25
N LEU A 107 3.25 -16.40 -3.03
CA LEU A 107 4.05 -16.53 -1.81
C LEU A 107 4.55 -17.96 -1.56
N GLY A 108 4.52 -18.83 -2.56
CA GLY A 108 5.04 -20.20 -2.49
C GLY A 108 3.97 -21.28 -2.38
N GLY A 109 2.69 -20.92 -2.41
CA GLY A 109 1.59 -21.87 -2.29
C GLY A 109 1.47 -22.49 -0.91
N LEU A 110 1.93 -21.78 0.14
CA LEU A 110 1.93 -22.30 1.51
C LEU A 110 0.50 -22.36 2.08
N ASP A 111 0.14 -23.49 2.67
CA ASP A 111 -1.18 -23.69 3.28
C ASP A 111 -1.45 -22.67 4.38
N ALA A 112 -0.43 -22.32 5.17
CA ALA A 112 -0.52 -21.32 6.22
C ALA A 112 -0.99 -19.96 5.70
N VAL A 113 -0.49 -19.49 4.55
CA VAL A 113 -0.93 -18.20 3.98
C VAL A 113 -2.43 -18.22 3.68
N SER A 114 -2.91 -19.28 3.03
CA SER A 114 -4.32 -19.41 2.66
C SER A 114 -5.23 -19.47 3.88
N GLN A 115 -4.86 -20.26 4.90
CA GLN A 115 -5.64 -20.40 6.14
C GLN A 115 -5.68 -19.09 6.92
N ILE A 116 -4.55 -18.42 7.07
CA ILE A 116 -4.46 -17.14 7.81
C ILE A 116 -5.27 -16.06 7.10
N LEU A 117 -5.14 -15.89 5.78
CA LEU A 117 -5.91 -14.88 5.03
C LEU A 117 -7.42 -15.12 5.14
N ARG A 118 -7.86 -16.38 5.08
CA ARG A 118 -9.27 -16.73 5.29
C ARG A 118 -9.73 -16.39 6.69
N GLN A 119 -8.93 -16.70 7.71
CA GLN A 119 -9.28 -16.41 9.09
C GLN A 119 -9.33 -14.90 9.34
N PHE A 120 -8.39 -14.14 8.78
CA PHE A 120 -8.40 -12.69 8.89
C PHE A 120 -9.61 -12.05 8.21
N GLU A 121 -10.12 -12.64 7.12
CA GLU A 121 -11.40 -12.21 6.54
C GLU A 121 -12.54 -12.35 7.55
N ILE A 122 -12.63 -13.51 8.22
CA ILE A 122 -13.64 -13.78 9.25
C ILE A 122 -13.50 -12.81 10.42
N TRP A 123 -12.29 -12.61 10.92
CA TRP A 123 -12.02 -11.71 12.05
C TRP A 123 -12.23 -10.24 11.71
N SER A 124 -12.00 -9.81 10.47
CA SER A 124 -12.24 -8.42 10.04
C SER A 124 -13.71 -8.01 10.12
N ALA A 125 -14.63 -8.98 10.05
CA ALA A 125 -16.08 -8.77 10.14
C ALA A 125 -16.64 -9.02 11.54
N ARG A 126 -15.79 -9.33 12.54
CA ARG A 126 -16.19 -9.68 13.91
C ARG A 126 -15.59 -8.71 14.92
N THR A 127 -16.14 -8.76 16.12
CA THR A 127 -15.59 -8.10 17.31
C THR A 127 -15.31 -9.13 18.39
N TYR A 128 -14.27 -8.89 19.19
CA TYR A 128 -13.99 -9.64 20.41
C TYR A 128 -14.13 -8.67 21.59
N GLU A 129 -15.01 -8.99 22.55
CA GLU A 129 -15.33 -8.12 23.70
C GLU A 129 -15.74 -6.69 23.29
N GLY A 130 -16.37 -6.53 22.11
CA GLY A 130 -16.77 -5.24 21.55
C GLY A 130 -15.65 -4.45 20.84
N GLY A 131 -14.42 -4.93 20.89
CA GLY A 131 -13.29 -4.38 20.15
C GLY A 131 -13.10 -5.04 18.77
N ALA A 132 -12.56 -4.29 17.81
CA ALA A 132 -12.11 -4.86 16.54
C ALA A 132 -10.96 -5.85 16.80
N ILE A 133 -10.99 -6.99 16.12
CA ILE A 133 -9.94 -8.00 16.26
C ILE A 133 -8.66 -7.51 15.58
N THR A 134 -7.54 -7.62 16.29
CA THR A 134 -6.19 -7.35 15.78
C THR A 134 -5.31 -8.57 16.01
N SER A 135 -4.54 -8.98 15.01
CA SER A 135 -3.70 -10.16 15.14
C SER A 135 -2.54 -10.11 14.14
N SER A 136 -1.45 -10.78 14.47
CA SER A 136 -0.33 -11.01 13.58
C SER A 136 0.21 -12.43 13.72
N ILE A 137 0.42 -13.06 12.58
CA ILE A 137 0.89 -14.45 12.47
C ILE A 137 2.08 -14.46 11.52
N GLY A 138 3.19 -15.03 11.98
CA GLY A 138 4.40 -15.21 11.20
C GLY A 138 4.57 -16.66 10.77
N ILE A 139 4.92 -16.85 9.52
CA ILE A 139 5.28 -18.14 8.93
C ILE A 139 6.80 -18.21 8.88
N ASP A 140 7.36 -19.20 9.55
CA ASP A 140 8.80 -19.45 9.60
C ASP A 140 9.12 -20.82 8.99
N PRO A 141 9.70 -20.87 7.77
CA PRO A 141 10.06 -22.12 7.11
C PRO A 141 11.07 -22.98 7.88
N ASP A 142 11.89 -22.35 8.73
CA ASP A 142 12.94 -23.02 9.48
C ASP A 142 12.49 -23.43 10.90
N ALA A 143 11.25 -23.09 11.27
CA ALA A 143 10.72 -23.43 12.58
C ALA A 143 10.26 -24.90 12.65
N ASN A 144 10.46 -25.51 13.83
CA ASN A 144 9.91 -26.83 14.11
C ASN A 144 8.50 -26.69 14.68
N GLY A 145 7.52 -27.35 14.06
CA GLY A 145 6.16 -27.44 14.57
C GLY A 145 6.10 -28.37 15.77
N HIS A 146 5.42 -27.95 16.84
CA HIS A 146 5.24 -28.78 18.04
C HIS A 146 3.94 -28.48 18.80
N GLY A 147 3.13 -27.55 18.32
CA GLY A 147 1.82 -27.21 18.87
C GLY A 147 0.66 -27.68 17.98
N SER A 148 -0.56 -27.27 18.36
CA SER A 148 -1.76 -27.52 17.56
C SER A 148 -1.70 -26.88 16.17
N ASN A 149 -2.43 -27.48 15.23
CA ASN A 149 -2.61 -26.90 13.90
C ASN A 149 -3.47 -25.63 13.98
N LEU A 150 -3.23 -24.66 13.10
CA LEU A 150 -4.01 -23.42 13.05
C LEU A 150 -5.52 -23.65 12.91
N ASN A 151 -5.97 -24.68 12.18
CA ASN A 151 -7.40 -24.96 12.06
C ASN A 151 -8.03 -25.27 13.43
N GLU A 152 -7.37 -26.06 14.26
CA GLU A 152 -7.86 -26.38 15.61
C GLU A 152 -7.88 -25.13 16.51
N ILE A 153 -6.89 -24.26 16.35
CA ILE A 153 -6.78 -23.02 17.12
C ILE A 153 -7.85 -22.01 16.69
N PHE A 154 -8.08 -21.84 15.39
CA PHE A 154 -9.04 -20.89 14.85
C PHE A 154 -10.50 -21.23 15.18
N ASP A 155 -10.78 -22.47 15.54
CA ASP A 155 -12.07 -22.92 16.07
C ASP A 155 -12.29 -22.49 17.55
N GLN A 156 -11.27 -21.96 18.22
CA GLN A 156 -11.33 -21.51 19.61
C GLN A 156 -11.41 -19.98 19.71
N ASP A 157 -12.25 -19.46 20.60
CA ASP A 157 -12.47 -18.02 20.75
C ASP A 157 -11.21 -17.22 21.13
N PHE A 158 -10.29 -17.83 21.90
CA PHE A 158 -9.05 -17.15 22.33
C PHE A 158 -8.11 -16.79 21.17
N SER A 159 -8.24 -17.48 20.03
CA SER A 159 -7.32 -17.32 18.90
C SER A 159 -7.30 -15.91 18.32
N ALA A 160 -8.42 -15.18 18.44
CA ALA A 160 -8.55 -13.80 17.99
C ALA A 160 -7.66 -12.81 18.75
N VAL A 161 -7.18 -13.16 19.96
CA VAL A 161 -6.44 -12.26 20.85
C VAL A 161 -5.04 -12.78 21.23
N ILE A 162 -4.53 -13.78 20.50
CA ILE A 162 -3.24 -14.42 20.81
C ILE A 162 -2.02 -13.50 20.58
N SER A 163 -2.20 -12.44 19.79
CA SER A 163 -1.19 -11.43 19.49
C SER A 163 -1.84 -10.06 19.35
N ASN A 164 -1.04 -9.00 19.47
CA ASN A 164 -1.56 -7.63 19.44
C ASN A 164 -1.56 -6.97 18.05
N GLY A 165 -1.00 -7.62 17.02
CA GLY A 165 -0.96 -7.04 15.67
C GLY A 165 0.08 -5.93 15.46
N PHE A 166 1.00 -5.69 16.42
CA PHE A 166 1.98 -4.60 16.37
C PHE A 166 3.42 -5.06 16.59
N ASP A 167 3.69 -5.76 17.69
CA ASP A 167 5.02 -6.18 18.11
C ASP A 167 5.04 -7.59 18.75
N THR A 168 3.93 -8.30 18.70
CA THR A 168 3.85 -9.72 19.07
C THR A 168 3.25 -10.53 17.92
N LEU A 169 3.65 -11.79 17.75
CA LEU A 169 3.07 -12.66 16.72
C LEU A 169 3.01 -14.11 17.15
N LEU A 170 2.02 -14.85 16.64
CA LEU A 170 2.03 -16.32 16.66
C LEU A 170 2.96 -16.82 15.54
N VAL A 171 3.92 -17.69 15.87
CA VAL A 171 4.83 -18.28 14.88
C VAL A 171 4.31 -19.66 14.49
N VAL A 172 4.23 -19.91 13.19
CA VAL A 172 3.80 -21.20 12.63
C VAL A 172 4.76 -21.68 11.54
N THR A 173 4.75 -22.98 11.31
CA THR A 173 5.40 -23.60 10.15
C THR A 173 4.57 -23.36 8.87
N PRO A 174 5.14 -23.59 7.67
CA PRO A 174 4.38 -23.54 6.42
C PRO A 174 3.15 -24.46 6.37
N ASP A 175 3.19 -25.56 7.13
CA ASP A 175 2.14 -26.58 7.23
C ASP A 175 1.11 -26.28 8.34
N CYS A 176 1.10 -25.04 8.83
CA CYS A 176 0.15 -24.52 9.83
C CYS A 176 0.32 -25.06 11.25
N GLU A 177 1.45 -25.66 11.61
CA GLU A 177 1.71 -26.08 12.99
C GLU A 177 2.27 -24.92 13.81
N VAL A 178 1.79 -24.73 15.03
CA VAL A 178 2.36 -23.71 15.93
C VAL A 178 3.76 -24.09 16.38
N SER A 179 4.68 -23.14 16.28
CA SER A 179 6.06 -23.24 16.76
C SER A 179 6.35 -22.32 17.95
N GLY A 180 5.48 -21.35 18.25
CA GLY A 180 5.64 -20.49 19.43
C GLY A 180 5.09 -19.09 19.25
N SER A 181 5.61 -18.14 20.01
CA SER A 181 5.29 -16.72 19.88
C SER A 181 6.55 -15.88 19.75
N GLY A 182 6.47 -14.83 18.93
CA GLY A 182 7.51 -13.81 18.81
C GLY A 182 7.14 -12.59 19.64
N GLN A 183 8.02 -12.17 20.55
CA GLN A 183 8.00 -10.84 21.15
C GLN A 183 9.07 -10.01 20.48
N LEU A 184 8.67 -8.95 19.80
CA LEU A 184 9.54 -8.21 18.90
C LEU A 184 9.90 -6.84 19.49
N THR A 185 11.15 -6.46 19.28
CA THR A 185 11.61 -5.12 19.61
C THR A 185 11.49 -4.24 18.37
N ALA A 186 10.82 -3.09 18.51
CA ALA A 186 10.72 -2.13 17.42
C ALA A 186 12.11 -1.57 17.05
N ASN A 187 12.47 -1.66 15.77
CA ASN A 187 13.63 -0.96 15.24
C ASN A 187 13.36 0.55 15.28
N GLN A 188 14.16 1.28 16.07
CA GLN A 188 13.98 2.72 16.30
C GLN A 188 14.25 3.58 15.07
N ILE A 189 15.09 3.11 14.14
CA ILE A 189 15.41 3.81 12.89
C ILE A 189 14.25 3.67 11.88
N GLY A 190 13.49 2.57 11.99
CA GLY A 190 12.41 2.20 11.09
C GLY A 190 12.88 1.60 9.76
N LEU A 191 11.98 0.88 9.08
CA LEU A 191 12.23 0.27 7.78
C LEU A 191 11.62 1.11 6.65
N ASP A 192 12.22 1.09 5.47
CA ASP A 192 11.91 2.07 4.44
C ASP A 192 10.50 1.97 3.86
N TYR A 193 9.97 0.76 3.72
CA TYR A 193 8.72 0.53 2.96
C TYR A 193 7.65 -0.15 3.80
N VAL A 194 7.53 0.32 5.05
CA VAL A 194 6.67 -0.27 6.08
C VAL A 194 5.98 0.87 6.83
N PRO A 195 4.68 0.75 7.17
CA PRO A 195 4.06 1.65 8.13
C PRO A 195 4.79 1.59 9.48
N TYR A 196 5.17 2.73 10.04
CA TYR A 196 6.07 2.82 11.18
C TYR A 196 5.65 1.93 12.37
N ARG A 197 4.34 1.86 12.65
CA ARG A 197 3.78 1.05 13.74
C ARG A 197 3.99 -0.46 13.58
N LEU A 198 4.32 -0.93 12.39
CA LEU A 198 4.51 -2.33 12.03
C LEU A 198 5.97 -2.66 11.71
N ASN A 199 6.90 -1.76 12.04
CA ASN A 199 8.34 -1.96 11.81
C ASN A 199 8.86 -3.25 12.45
N ALA A 200 8.43 -3.57 13.68
CA ALA A 200 8.88 -4.76 14.39
C ALA A 200 8.50 -6.03 13.60
N ILE A 201 7.22 -6.15 13.22
CA ILE A 201 6.70 -7.29 12.44
C ILE A 201 7.39 -7.41 11.09
N ALA A 202 7.57 -6.30 10.37
CA ALA A 202 8.25 -6.33 9.09
C ALA A 202 9.72 -6.73 9.24
N ASP A 203 10.43 -6.26 10.27
CA ASP A 203 11.83 -6.63 10.52
C ASP A 203 11.98 -8.14 10.81
N TRP A 204 11.02 -8.70 11.53
CA TRP A 204 10.92 -10.15 11.75
C TRP A 204 10.74 -10.91 10.43
N ALA A 205 9.95 -10.39 9.48
CA ALA A 205 9.72 -10.96 8.15
C ALA A 205 10.95 -10.80 7.22
N SER A 206 12.06 -11.41 7.61
CA SER A 206 13.34 -11.43 6.91
C SER A 206 13.75 -12.84 6.51
N GLY A 207 14.53 -12.95 5.43
CA GLY A 207 14.82 -14.23 4.80
C GLY A 207 13.56 -14.77 4.11
N GLU A 208 13.27 -16.06 4.30
CA GLU A 208 12.08 -16.70 3.73
C GLU A 208 10.82 -16.52 4.58
N ARG A 209 10.94 -15.88 5.75
CA ARG A 209 9.83 -15.63 6.68
C ARG A 209 8.81 -14.65 6.10
N ILE A 210 7.54 -14.92 6.37
CA ILE A 210 6.40 -14.10 5.94
C ILE A 210 5.60 -13.73 7.17
N ALA A 211 5.24 -12.45 7.34
CA ALA A 211 4.32 -12.04 8.39
C ALA A 211 3.02 -11.49 7.82
N LEU A 212 1.90 -11.92 8.41
CA LEU A 212 0.57 -11.45 8.07
C LEU A 212 0.00 -10.69 9.27
N VAL A 213 -0.61 -9.54 9.01
CA VAL A 213 -1.19 -8.67 10.06
C VAL A 213 -2.64 -8.33 9.70
N LEU A 214 -3.54 -8.46 10.67
CA LEU A 214 -4.87 -7.87 10.69
C LEU A 214 -4.86 -6.70 11.67
N ASN A 215 -5.11 -5.48 11.19
CA ASN A 215 -5.17 -4.30 12.05
C ASN A 215 -6.59 -4.00 12.56
N ARG A 216 -6.69 -3.03 13.46
CA ARG A 216 -7.96 -2.60 14.09
C ARG A 216 -9.00 -2.03 13.11
N LEU A 217 -8.60 -1.77 11.87
CA LEU A 217 -9.45 -1.23 10.82
C LEU A 217 -9.99 -2.35 9.91
N GLY A 218 -9.69 -3.61 10.22
CA GLY A 218 -10.03 -4.76 9.38
C GLY A 218 -9.15 -4.87 8.12
N GLU A 219 -8.03 -4.14 8.04
CA GLU A 219 -7.11 -4.24 6.92
C GLU A 219 -6.13 -5.39 7.13
N GLN A 220 -5.88 -6.14 6.07
CA GLN A 220 -4.92 -7.24 6.06
C GLN A 220 -3.64 -6.76 5.39
N MET A 221 -2.48 -7.10 5.94
CA MET A 221 -1.18 -6.74 5.36
C MET A 221 -0.27 -7.95 5.36
N ILE A 222 0.58 -8.04 4.34
CA ILE A 222 1.58 -9.10 4.20
C ILE A 222 2.95 -8.46 4.09
N PHE A 223 3.87 -8.88 4.95
CA PHE A 223 5.26 -8.46 4.99
C PHE A 223 6.16 -9.61 4.59
N ARG A 224 7.13 -9.32 3.73
CA ARG A 224 8.20 -10.24 3.31
C ARG A 224 9.41 -9.42 2.94
N ASN A 225 10.61 -9.91 3.24
CA ASN A 225 11.86 -9.18 2.99
C ASN A 225 11.87 -7.76 3.60
N LYS A 226 11.36 -7.62 4.83
CA LYS A 226 11.33 -6.35 5.58
C LYS A 226 10.54 -5.21 4.93
N ARG A 227 9.58 -5.53 4.06
CA ARG A 227 8.72 -4.55 3.36
C ARG A 227 7.27 -5.01 3.33
N LEU A 228 6.35 -4.06 3.21
CA LEU A 228 4.95 -4.33 2.92
C LEU A 228 4.81 -4.80 1.47
N VAL A 229 4.29 -6.00 1.21
CA VAL A 229 4.17 -6.51 -0.17
C VAL A 229 2.73 -6.39 -0.67
N PHE A 230 1.76 -6.78 0.16
CA PHE A 230 0.34 -6.70 -0.15
C PHE A 230 -0.42 -6.07 1.01
N ALA A 231 -1.49 -5.34 0.69
CA ALA A 231 -2.52 -5.03 1.68
C ALA A 231 -3.92 -5.18 1.09
N LYS A 232 -4.85 -5.69 1.89
CA LYS A 232 -6.28 -5.65 1.63
C LYS A 232 -6.89 -4.49 2.40
N ARG A 233 -7.46 -3.54 1.68
CA ARG A 233 -8.05 -2.32 2.26
C ARG A 233 -9.40 -2.09 1.61
N ARG A 234 -10.45 -1.88 2.42
CA ARG A 234 -11.82 -1.67 1.92
C ARG A 234 -12.32 -2.80 1.00
N GLY A 235 -11.90 -4.03 1.27
CA GLY A 235 -12.26 -5.20 0.46
C GLY A 235 -11.35 -5.45 -0.74
N GLU A 236 -10.50 -4.51 -1.13
CA GLU A 236 -9.64 -4.63 -2.31
C GLU A 236 -8.20 -4.94 -1.91
N TRP A 237 -7.60 -5.91 -2.59
CA TRP A 237 -6.17 -6.19 -2.47
C TRP A 237 -5.36 -5.27 -3.37
N GLN A 238 -4.17 -4.91 -2.92
CA GLN A 238 -3.21 -4.12 -3.68
C GLN A 238 -1.79 -4.60 -3.41
N PHE A 239 -0.99 -4.70 -4.48
CA PHE A 239 0.45 -4.93 -4.44
C PHE A 239 1.20 -3.60 -4.31
N TYR A 240 2.21 -3.57 -3.44
CA TYR A 240 2.97 -2.36 -3.15
C TYR A 240 4.30 -2.32 -3.92
N ALA A 241 4.24 -1.77 -5.13
CA ALA A 241 5.41 -1.55 -5.99
C ALA A 241 6.22 -0.31 -5.59
N HIS A 242 6.80 -0.31 -4.39
CA HIS A 242 7.43 0.86 -3.76
C HIS A 242 8.36 1.67 -4.67
N GLU A 243 9.27 1.00 -5.39
CA GLU A 243 10.22 1.68 -6.29
C GLU A 243 9.51 2.42 -7.42
N MET A 244 8.36 1.93 -7.89
CA MET A 244 7.57 2.62 -8.92
C MET A 244 6.90 3.86 -8.35
N TYR A 245 6.37 3.79 -7.13
CA TYR A 245 5.80 4.97 -6.46
C TYR A 245 6.87 6.04 -6.19
N LEU A 246 8.06 5.64 -5.74
CA LEU A 246 9.19 6.55 -5.54
C LEU A 246 9.64 7.25 -6.83
N ARG A 247 9.68 6.52 -7.96
CA ARG A 247 10.02 7.10 -9.27
C ARG A 247 9.01 8.16 -9.70
N GLN A 248 7.74 8.00 -9.32
CA GLN A 248 6.69 8.95 -9.65
C GLN A 248 6.64 10.17 -8.73
N LEU A 249 7.23 10.13 -7.53
CA LEU A 249 7.33 11.25 -6.58
C LEU A 249 8.38 12.30 -7.03
N GLN A 250 8.32 12.73 -8.30
CA GLN A 250 9.23 13.72 -8.87
C GLN A 250 8.49 14.97 -9.36
N PRO A 251 9.00 16.19 -9.08
CA PRO A 251 10.12 16.51 -8.17
C PRO A 251 9.78 16.22 -6.69
N PRO A 252 10.75 16.08 -5.76
CA PRO A 252 12.17 16.48 -5.81
C PRO A 252 13.12 15.43 -6.39
N GLN A 253 14.34 15.85 -6.78
CA GLN A 253 15.36 14.92 -7.33
C GLN A 253 16.10 14.11 -6.26
N ASN A 254 16.16 14.64 -5.03
CA ASN A 254 16.78 13.98 -3.88
C ASN A 254 16.02 12.69 -3.53
N ARG A 255 16.70 11.53 -3.66
CA ARG A 255 16.11 10.21 -3.37
C ARG A 255 15.73 10.04 -1.90
N ALA A 256 16.59 10.43 -0.97
CA ALA A 256 16.32 10.32 0.47
C ALA A 256 15.09 11.15 0.88
N LEU A 257 14.89 12.32 0.28
CA LEU A 257 13.69 13.12 0.49
C LEU A 257 12.43 12.44 -0.06
N ARG A 258 12.50 11.83 -1.26
CA ARG A 258 11.37 11.07 -1.81
C ARG A 258 11.01 9.87 -0.94
N GLU A 259 12.01 9.16 -0.43
CA GLU A 259 11.83 8.05 0.51
C GLU A 259 11.18 8.52 1.80
N ALA A 260 11.64 9.63 2.38
CA ALA A 260 11.04 10.23 3.56
C ALA A 260 9.58 10.64 3.34
N ILE A 261 9.27 11.27 2.20
CA ILE A 261 7.89 11.63 1.83
C ILE A 261 7.03 10.38 1.69
N TYR A 262 7.53 9.35 1.02
CA TYR A 262 6.78 8.11 0.79
C TYR A 262 6.52 7.34 2.09
N GLN A 263 7.54 7.21 2.94
CA GLN A 263 7.43 6.64 4.29
C GLN A 263 6.36 7.37 5.11
N SER A 264 6.42 8.70 5.11
CA SER A 264 5.42 9.54 5.77
C SER A 264 4.02 9.33 5.20
N CYS A 265 3.89 9.10 3.89
CA CYS A 265 2.60 8.77 3.28
C CYS A 265 2.08 7.41 3.77
N LEU A 266 2.94 6.38 3.87
CA LEU A 266 2.56 5.08 4.44
C LEU A 266 2.12 5.23 5.91
N ASP A 267 2.85 6.00 6.71
CA ASP A 267 2.56 6.22 8.12
C ASP A 267 1.18 6.85 8.34
N ILE A 268 0.88 7.90 7.59
CA ILE A 268 -0.41 8.60 7.64
C ILE A 268 -1.53 7.75 7.03
N SER A 269 -1.24 7.06 5.93
CA SER A 269 -2.20 6.23 5.22
C SER A 269 -2.69 5.07 6.08
N PHE A 270 -1.81 4.34 6.74
CA PHE A 270 -2.18 3.20 7.60
C PHE A 270 -2.65 3.65 9.00
N ALA A 271 -2.35 4.88 9.41
CA ALA A 271 -2.95 5.47 10.61
C ALA A 271 -4.37 6.05 10.37
N ARG A 272 -4.78 6.22 9.11
CA ARG A 272 -6.06 6.85 8.69
C ARG A 272 -6.29 8.24 9.28
N THR A 273 -5.23 9.02 9.47
CA THR A 273 -5.33 10.39 10.02
C THR A 273 -5.51 11.47 8.95
N GLY A 274 -5.28 11.13 7.67
CA GLY A 274 -5.25 12.10 6.58
C GLY A 274 -4.01 13.01 6.64
N GLY A 275 -3.63 13.57 5.50
CA GLY A 275 -2.47 14.45 5.41
C GLY A 275 -2.35 15.13 4.05
N CYS A 276 -1.57 16.22 4.01
CA CYS A 276 -1.27 16.94 2.78
C CYS A 276 0.18 17.38 2.78
N ILE A 277 0.93 17.03 1.73
CA ILE A 277 2.33 17.42 1.53
C ILE A 277 2.41 18.22 0.25
N ILE A 278 3.11 19.35 0.27
CA ILE A 278 3.47 20.12 -0.90
C ILE A 278 4.99 20.22 -0.96
N VAL A 279 5.58 19.87 -2.09
CA VAL A 279 7.02 20.02 -2.32
C VAL A 279 7.22 21.09 -3.38
N ILE A 280 7.89 22.17 -3.01
CA ILE A 280 8.24 23.27 -3.90
C ILE A 280 9.49 22.88 -4.69
N ARG A 281 9.42 23.01 -6.02
CA ARG A 281 10.57 22.71 -6.89
C ARG A 281 11.69 23.74 -6.73
N SER A 282 12.89 23.38 -7.15
CA SER A 282 14.03 24.30 -7.17
C SER A 282 13.70 25.55 -8.00
N GLY A 283 14.02 26.73 -7.48
CA GLY A 283 13.77 28.02 -8.13
C GLY A 283 12.36 28.60 -7.94
N SER A 284 11.42 27.89 -7.30
CA SER A 284 10.05 28.41 -7.05
C SER A 284 9.77 28.73 -5.58
N ILE A 285 10.80 28.78 -4.73
CA ILE A 285 10.62 29.05 -3.29
C ILE A 285 10.09 30.47 -3.03
N ASP A 286 10.49 31.45 -3.84
CA ASP A 286 10.04 32.83 -3.72
C ASP A 286 8.53 32.98 -4.00
N GLU A 287 7.93 32.00 -4.69
CA GLU A 287 6.49 31.97 -4.99
C GLU A 287 5.65 31.37 -3.82
N VAL A 288 6.28 30.86 -2.75
CA VAL A 288 5.57 30.19 -1.66
C VAL A 288 4.59 31.10 -0.93
N GLY A 289 4.87 32.41 -0.86
CA GLY A 289 3.98 33.40 -0.25
C GLY A 289 2.63 33.57 -0.95
N ALA A 290 2.51 33.09 -2.20
CA ALA A 290 1.22 33.02 -2.90
C ALA A 290 0.36 31.81 -2.45
N LEU A 291 0.97 30.80 -1.83
CA LEU A 291 0.30 29.61 -1.31
C LEU A 291 0.05 29.68 0.20
N VAL A 292 1.03 30.16 0.96
CA VAL A 292 1.06 30.11 2.42
C VAL A 292 1.21 31.52 2.98
N SER A 293 0.42 31.84 4.01
CA SER A 293 0.53 33.12 4.71
C SER A 293 1.86 33.24 5.47
N ASP A 294 2.43 34.45 5.57
CA ASP A 294 3.68 34.71 6.31
C ASP A 294 3.62 34.23 7.78
N HIS A 295 2.42 34.20 8.36
CA HIS A 295 2.18 33.77 9.74
C HIS A 295 2.31 32.24 9.95
N ASP A 296 2.15 31.44 8.89
CA ASP A 296 2.33 29.98 8.92
C ASP A 296 3.74 29.53 8.51
N LEU A 297 4.55 30.42 7.91
CA LEU A 297 5.93 30.13 7.54
C LEU A 297 6.80 29.99 8.80
N LEU A 298 7.63 28.94 8.88
CA LEU A 298 8.53 28.73 10.02
C LEU A 298 9.58 29.84 10.14
N GLU A 299 10.09 30.32 9.01
CA GLU A 299 11.05 31.42 8.90
C GLU A 299 10.39 32.71 8.36
N GLY A 300 9.08 32.88 8.58
CA GLY A 300 8.35 34.09 8.20
C GLY A 300 8.81 35.34 8.96
N ARG A 301 8.38 36.53 8.51
CA ARG A 301 8.72 37.79 9.19
C ARG A 301 7.97 37.95 10.52
N ASN A 302 6.74 37.45 10.58
CA ASN A 302 5.93 37.45 11.80
C ASN A 302 5.25 36.09 12.02
N PRO A 303 6.02 35.05 12.38
CA PRO A 303 5.49 33.70 12.50
C PRO A 303 4.59 33.55 13.73
N SER A 304 3.54 32.75 13.57
CA SER A 304 2.60 32.39 14.62
C SER A 304 3.27 31.65 15.77
N ILE A 305 2.57 31.56 16.91
CA ILE A 305 2.99 30.68 18.02
C ILE A 305 3.14 29.24 17.54
N LYS A 306 2.19 28.75 16.71
CA LYS A 306 2.24 27.42 16.09
C LYS A 306 3.53 27.23 15.29
N ALA A 307 3.83 28.16 14.38
CA ALA A 307 5.03 28.11 13.54
C ALA A 307 6.32 28.15 14.38
N LYS A 308 6.41 29.04 15.37
CA LYS A 308 7.55 29.10 16.30
C LYS A 308 7.76 27.80 17.08
N THR A 309 6.67 27.20 17.58
CA THR A 309 6.74 25.93 18.29
C THR A 309 7.23 24.81 17.38
N ILE A 310 6.69 24.72 16.15
CA ILE A 310 7.11 23.72 15.17
C ILE A 310 8.58 23.92 14.79
N GLN A 311 9.02 25.16 14.57
CA GLN A 311 10.41 25.48 14.27
C GLN A 311 11.35 25.02 15.40
N ALA A 312 10.95 25.16 16.66
CA ALA A 312 11.72 24.67 17.81
C ALA A 312 11.75 23.13 17.91
N MET A 313 10.75 22.43 17.39
CA MET A 313 10.70 20.97 17.36
C MET A 313 11.47 20.36 16.18
N VAL A 314 11.52 21.07 15.05
CA VAL A 314 12.15 20.60 13.82
C VAL A 314 13.64 20.93 13.85
N GLY A 315 14.47 19.92 14.14
CA GLY A 315 15.93 20.07 14.22
C GLY A 315 16.69 19.88 12.90
N GLY A 316 16.01 19.81 11.75
CA GLY A 316 16.65 19.50 10.47
C GLY A 316 15.68 19.31 9.31
N LYS A 317 16.16 18.65 8.25
CA LYS A 317 15.37 18.36 7.05
C LYS A 317 14.45 17.17 7.29
N LEU A 318 13.36 17.08 6.53
CA LEU A 318 12.36 16.02 6.66
C LEU A 318 12.99 14.62 6.70
N GLN A 319 13.92 14.33 5.80
CA GLN A 319 14.54 12.99 5.73
C GLN A 319 15.39 12.63 6.94
N ASP A 320 15.81 13.62 7.73
CA ASP A 320 16.65 13.43 8.91
C ASP A 320 15.80 13.41 10.21
N LEU A 321 14.49 13.71 10.13
CA LEU A 321 13.58 13.67 11.27
C LEU A 321 13.13 12.25 11.62
N ASP A 322 12.95 12.00 12.91
CA ASP A 322 12.28 10.80 13.42
C ASP A 322 10.89 10.65 12.77
N ARG A 323 10.58 9.43 12.32
CA ARG A 323 9.33 9.14 11.60
C ARG A 323 8.08 9.51 12.40
N ARG A 324 8.12 9.38 13.72
CA ARG A 324 7.00 9.75 14.61
C ARG A 324 6.77 11.25 14.57
N LEU A 325 7.84 12.05 14.63
CA LEU A 325 7.73 13.49 14.49
C LEU A 325 7.19 13.88 13.11
N ARG A 326 7.63 13.22 12.04
CA ARG A 326 7.07 13.46 10.69
C ARG A 326 5.57 13.16 10.66
N GLN A 327 5.14 12.07 11.27
CA GLN A 327 3.74 11.68 11.37
C GLN A 327 2.92 12.70 12.18
N GLU A 328 3.42 13.16 13.32
CA GLU A 328 2.77 14.18 14.16
C GLU A 328 2.61 15.50 13.42
N LEU A 329 3.66 15.97 12.74
CA LEU A 329 3.61 17.21 11.96
C LEU A 329 2.64 17.12 10.77
N LEU A 330 2.51 15.96 10.14
CA LEU A 330 1.59 15.74 9.02
C LEU A 330 0.14 15.55 9.44
N ALA A 331 -0.09 15.12 10.67
CA ALA A 331 -1.43 14.98 11.24
C ALA A 331 -2.04 16.32 11.68
N LEU A 332 -1.24 17.40 11.71
CA LEU A 332 -1.75 18.75 11.94
C LEU A 332 -2.75 19.14 10.84
N ASP A 333 -3.76 19.91 11.22
CA ASP A 333 -4.72 20.44 10.26
C ASP A 333 -4.05 21.45 9.32
N GLY A 334 -4.21 21.24 8.01
CA GLY A 334 -3.49 21.96 6.95
C GLY A 334 -2.47 21.10 6.20
N ALA A 335 -1.56 21.77 5.50
CA ALA A 335 -0.52 21.14 4.70
C ALA A 335 0.87 21.30 5.33
N MET A 336 1.72 20.30 5.13
CA MET A 336 3.17 20.42 5.26
C MET A 336 3.75 20.89 3.94
N VAL A 337 4.53 21.97 3.97
CA VAL A 337 5.19 22.53 2.80
C VAL A 337 6.69 22.35 2.96
N LEU A 338 7.30 21.76 1.95
CA LEU A 338 8.71 21.42 1.88
C LEU A 338 9.36 22.15 0.71
N ASP A 339 10.62 22.54 0.85
CA ASP A 339 11.42 22.89 -0.32
C ASP A 339 12.00 21.64 -1.00
N HIS A 340 12.62 21.82 -2.16
CA HIS A 340 13.24 20.76 -2.94
C HIS A 340 14.42 20.05 -2.27
N THR A 341 14.95 20.60 -1.17
CA THR A 341 16.08 20.05 -0.41
C THR A 341 15.66 19.31 0.85
N GLY A 342 14.39 19.47 1.26
CA GLY A 342 13.78 18.82 2.40
C GLY A 342 13.59 19.72 3.62
N ASN A 343 13.87 21.02 3.51
CA ASN A 343 13.57 21.96 4.60
C ASN A 343 12.05 22.09 4.75
N ILE A 344 11.57 22.06 5.99
CA ILE A 344 10.16 22.31 6.29
C ILE A 344 9.94 23.81 6.27
N VAL A 345 9.17 24.28 5.30
CA VAL A 345 8.84 25.71 5.12
C VAL A 345 7.64 26.08 5.99
N ALA A 346 6.67 25.18 6.11
CA ALA A 346 5.50 25.32 6.97
C ALA A 346 4.92 23.94 7.31
N ALA A 347 4.21 23.83 8.43
CA ALA A 347 3.43 22.64 8.78
C ALA A 347 2.10 23.04 9.43
N GLY A 348 1.04 22.30 9.08
CA GLY A 348 -0.33 22.70 9.41
C GLY A 348 -0.73 24.04 8.78
N ALA A 349 -0.22 24.33 7.58
CA ALA A 349 -0.48 25.58 6.87
C ALA A 349 -1.81 25.54 6.10
N ILE A 350 -2.57 26.63 6.14
CA ILE A 350 -3.76 26.76 5.31
C ILE A 350 -3.32 27.22 3.92
N ILE A 351 -3.66 26.43 2.90
CA ILE A 351 -3.30 26.73 1.50
C ILE A 351 -4.36 27.61 0.86
N SER A 352 -3.92 28.74 0.32
CA SER A 352 -4.79 29.66 -0.42
C SER A 352 -5.27 29.01 -1.73
N VAL A 353 -6.56 28.68 -1.78
CA VAL A 353 -7.22 28.10 -2.96
C VAL A 353 -8.32 29.03 -3.46
N PRO A 354 -8.53 29.17 -4.77
CA PRO A 354 -9.67 29.90 -5.31
C PRO A 354 -10.99 29.31 -4.80
N GLY A 355 -11.97 30.16 -4.49
CA GLY A 355 -13.31 29.72 -4.11
C GLY A 355 -13.97 28.88 -5.21
N GLY A 356 -14.69 27.82 -4.82
CA GLY A 356 -15.39 26.92 -5.75
C GLY A 356 -14.55 25.74 -6.28
N SER A 357 -13.42 25.42 -5.65
CA SER A 357 -12.60 24.26 -6.05
C SER A 357 -13.36 22.94 -5.92
N GLU A 358 -13.35 22.13 -6.99
CA GLU A 358 -13.92 20.77 -6.96
C GLU A 358 -13.08 19.81 -6.11
N GLY A 359 -13.72 19.24 -5.07
CA GLY A 359 -13.13 18.27 -4.13
C GLY A 359 -12.95 18.83 -2.71
N GLY A 360 -12.79 17.94 -1.71
CA GLY A 360 -12.56 18.36 -0.31
C GLY A 360 -11.25 19.16 -0.12
N GLY A 361 -11.14 19.92 0.97
CA GLY A 361 -10.08 20.92 1.19
C GLY A 361 -8.64 20.45 0.94
N ARG A 362 -8.25 19.25 1.43
CA ARG A 362 -6.92 18.67 1.17
C ARG A 362 -6.65 18.39 -0.32
N THR A 363 -7.70 18.04 -1.08
CA THR A 363 -7.59 17.82 -2.53
C THR A 363 -7.31 19.13 -3.26
N ALA A 364 -8.02 20.20 -2.89
CA ALA A 364 -7.81 21.52 -3.46
C ALA A 364 -6.40 22.04 -3.13
N ALA A 365 -5.96 21.89 -1.89
CA ALA A 365 -4.61 22.25 -1.44
C ALA A 365 -3.52 21.50 -2.22
N ALA A 366 -3.61 20.17 -2.34
CA ALA A 366 -2.63 19.37 -3.07
C ALA A 366 -2.58 19.72 -4.56
N LYS A 367 -3.74 19.89 -5.22
CA LYS A 367 -3.80 20.34 -6.61
C LYS A 367 -3.12 21.70 -6.77
N LYS A 368 -3.51 22.69 -5.98
CA LYS A 368 -2.96 24.05 -6.06
C LYS A 368 -1.45 24.08 -5.78
N GLY A 369 -1.00 23.39 -4.74
CA GLY A 369 0.41 23.28 -4.38
C GLY A 369 1.26 22.60 -5.46
N SER A 370 0.68 21.64 -6.18
CA SER A 370 1.37 20.97 -7.30
C SER A 370 1.71 21.89 -8.48
N GLY A 371 1.14 23.10 -8.54
CA GLY A 371 1.55 24.13 -9.52
C GLY A 371 2.98 24.63 -9.29
N LEU A 372 3.48 24.62 -8.04
CA LEU A 372 4.85 24.98 -7.68
C LEU A 372 5.80 23.77 -7.59
N GLY A 373 5.31 22.55 -7.83
CA GLY A 373 6.11 21.34 -7.74
C GLY A 373 5.28 20.07 -7.65
N LEU A 374 5.17 19.50 -6.45
CA LEU A 374 4.42 18.26 -6.18
C LEU A 374 3.38 18.50 -5.09
N GLY A 375 2.18 17.96 -5.28
CA GLY A 375 1.16 17.91 -4.23
C GLY A 375 0.79 16.48 -3.92
N VAL A 376 0.83 16.09 -2.65
CA VAL A 376 0.44 14.75 -2.19
C VAL A 376 -0.71 14.89 -1.22
N LYS A 377 -1.81 14.21 -1.52
CA LYS A 377 -2.94 14.03 -0.62
C LYS A 377 -2.87 12.62 -0.05
N ILE A 378 -2.93 12.50 1.26
CA ILE A 378 -3.24 11.23 1.93
C ILE A 378 -4.65 11.36 2.51
N SER A 379 -5.54 10.47 2.10
CA SER A 379 -6.93 10.47 2.57
C SER A 379 -7.03 9.84 3.96
N GLU A 380 -7.99 10.29 4.78
CA GLU A 380 -8.43 9.56 5.99
C GLU A 380 -8.99 8.18 5.64
N ASP A 381 -9.31 8.01 4.36
CA ASP A 381 -9.69 6.77 3.73
C ASP A 381 -8.52 5.84 3.39
N GLY A 382 -7.29 6.31 3.55
CA GLY A 382 -6.08 5.54 3.31
C GLY A 382 -5.49 5.66 1.90
N GLY A 383 -6.25 6.14 0.92
CA GLY A 383 -5.71 6.37 -0.43
C GLY A 383 -4.67 7.48 -0.45
N ILE A 384 -3.56 7.25 -1.14
CA ILE A 384 -2.52 8.24 -1.43
C ILE A 384 -2.74 8.71 -2.87
N THR A 385 -2.78 10.02 -3.10
CA THR A 385 -2.93 10.59 -4.44
C THR A 385 -1.91 11.68 -4.66
N VAL A 386 -1.20 11.61 -5.77
CA VAL A 386 -0.17 12.59 -6.11
C VAL A 386 -0.59 13.40 -7.31
N TYR A 387 -0.30 14.69 -7.25
CA TYR A 387 -0.61 15.71 -8.23
C TYR A 387 0.66 16.40 -8.70
N LYS A 388 0.69 16.70 -10.00
CA LYS A 388 1.70 17.53 -10.67
C LYS A 388 0.98 18.41 -11.67
N GLU A 389 1.23 19.72 -11.61
CA GLU A 389 0.57 20.69 -12.50
C GLU A 389 -0.96 20.51 -12.49
N GLU A 390 -1.53 20.34 -11.30
CA GLU A 390 -2.95 20.10 -11.02
C GLU A 390 -3.54 18.78 -11.57
N ARG A 391 -2.71 17.97 -12.26
CA ARG A 391 -3.10 16.67 -12.80
C ARG A 391 -2.72 15.55 -11.84
N ARG A 392 -3.64 14.60 -11.66
CA ARG A 392 -3.38 13.38 -10.89
C ARG A 392 -2.40 12.48 -11.65
N ILE A 393 -1.29 12.11 -11.02
CA ILE A 393 -0.24 11.29 -11.63
C ILE A 393 -0.29 9.83 -11.17
N PHE A 394 -0.57 9.55 -9.89
CA PHE A 394 -0.88 8.19 -9.41
C PHE A 394 -1.76 8.18 -8.17
N VAL A 395 -2.30 6.99 -7.92
CA VAL A 395 -3.02 6.60 -6.70
C VAL A 395 -2.36 5.33 -6.16
N ALA A 396 -2.13 5.29 -4.85
CA ALA A 396 -1.54 4.15 -4.15
C ALA A 396 -2.26 3.87 -2.82
#